data_AF-A0A498KEI6-F1
#
_entry.id   AF-A0A498KEI6-F1
#
_cell.length_a   1.000
_cell.length_b   1.000
_cell.length_c   1.000
_cell.angle_alpha   90.00
_cell.angle_beta   90.00
_cell.angle_gamma   90.00
#
_symmetry.space_group_name_H-M   'P 1'
#
loop_
_entity.id
_entity.type
_entity.pdbx_description
1 polymer ?
#
loop_
_entity_poly.entity_id
_entity_poly.type
_entity_poly.pdbx_seq_one_letter_code
_entity_poly.pdbx_strand_id
1 'polypeptide(L)'
;MILISGAKVKGYFAWSILDNFEWAEGYRSRFGLNYVDYDGALTRYPKRSANWFKTFLKKSQRNMKNIQVPADDNDEDIKLIYQI
;
A
#
# COMPACT_ATOMS: atom_id res chain seq x y z
N MET A 1 7.16 -2.49 -9.82
CA MET A 1 7.11 -1.15 -10.45
C MET A 1 5.71 -1.00 -11.01
N ILE A 2 4.87 -0.10 -10.49
CA ILE A 2 3.51 0.10 -11.04
C ILE A 2 3.66 1.02 -12.25
N LEU A 3 3.48 0.49 -13.45
CA LEU A 3 3.47 1.24 -14.71
C LEU A 3 2.01 1.32 -15.17
N ILE A 4 1.33 2.41 -14.82
CA ILE A 4 0.06 2.79 -15.44
C ILE A 4 0.40 4.06 -16.22
N SER A 5 0.47 3.96 -17.55
CA SER A 5 0.63 5.08 -18.49
C SER A 5 1.68 6.15 -18.13
N GLY A 6 2.95 5.76 -17.93
CA GLY A 6 4.08 6.69 -18.15
C GLY A 6 4.54 7.59 -17.00
N ALA A 7 4.32 7.24 -15.73
CA ALA A 7 4.96 7.92 -14.61
C ALA A 7 5.96 7.01 -13.87
N LYS A 8 7.21 7.47 -13.71
CA LYS A 8 8.23 6.78 -12.91
C LYS A 8 8.01 7.06 -11.41
N VAL A 9 7.07 6.35 -10.81
CA VAL A 9 6.73 6.47 -9.38
C VAL A 9 7.77 5.75 -8.51
N LYS A 10 8.42 6.48 -7.61
CA LYS A 10 9.45 5.95 -6.70
C LYS A 10 8.93 5.57 -5.32
N GLY A 11 7.74 6.01 -4.94
CA GLY A 11 7.20 5.78 -3.60
C GLY A 11 5.77 6.27 -3.43
N TYR A 12 5.19 5.91 -2.30
CA TYR A 12 3.83 6.28 -1.89
C TYR A 12 3.85 6.58 -0.39
N PHE A 13 3.23 7.68 0.01
CA PHE A 13 3.09 8.09 1.41
C PHE A 13 1.60 8.25 1.74
N ALA A 14 1.14 7.51 2.74
CA ALA A 14 -0.22 7.64 3.23
C ALA A 14 -0.35 8.88 4.12
N TRP A 15 -1.29 9.77 3.77
CA TRP A 15 -1.77 10.80 4.69
C TRP A 15 -2.89 10.21 5.55
N SER A 16 -2.73 10.06 6.86
CA SER A 16 -1.54 10.35 7.68
C SER A 16 -1.15 9.12 8.50
N ILE A 17 0.00 9.15 9.16
CA ILE A 17 0.39 8.05 10.05
C ILE A 17 -0.47 8.04 11.32
N LEU A 18 -0.80 9.21 11.86
CA LEU A 18 -1.58 9.40 13.09
C LEU A 18 -2.73 10.36 12.82
N ASP A 19 -3.86 10.16 13.50
CA ASP A 19 -4.87 11.20 13.60
C ASP A 19 -4.23 12.46 14.16
N ASN A 20 -4.48 13.61 13.53
CA ASN A 20 -3.88 14.89 13.89
C ASN A 20 -4.90 16.03 13.76
N PHE A 21 -4.42 17.26 13.96
CA PHE A 21 -5.21 18.47 13.77
C PHE A 21 -5.34 18.78 12.28
N GLU A 22 -6.56 18.81 11.78
CA GLU A 22 -6.86 19.08 10.37
C GLU A 22 -7.40 20.52 10.20
N TRP A 23 -6.51 21.50 10.33
CA TRP A 23 -6.76 22.91 10.01
C TRP A 23 -8.13 23.42 10.51
N ALA A 24 -9.02 23.83 9.59
CA ALA A 24 -10.34 24.36 9.91
C ALA A 24 -11.26 23.35 10.61
N GLU A 25 -11.03 22.05 10.41
CA GLU A 25 -11.83 20.96 11.00
C GLU A 25 -11.38 20.59 12.41
N GLY A 26 -10.19 21.05 12.82
CA GLY A 26 -9.58 20.69 14.09
C GLY A 26 -9.38 19.18 14.23
N TYR A 27 -9.64 18.62 15.39
CA TYR A 27 -9.45 17.18 15.67
C TYR A 27 -10.64 16.28 15.28
N ARG A 28 -11.63 16.83 14.57
CA ARG A 28 -12.83 16.07 14.18
C ARG A 28 -12.55 15.11 13.02
N SER A 29 -11.76 15.55 12.04
CA SER A 29 -11.36 14.74 10.90
C SER A 29 -10.19 13.83 11.25
N ARG A 30 -10.28 12.55 10.87
CA ARG A 30 -9.37 11.48 11.33
C ARG A 30 -8.81 10.65 10.18
N PHE A 31 -7.78 11.17 9.52
CA PHE A 31 -7.10 10.54 8.37
C PHE A 31 -6.00 9.54 8.74
N GLY A 32 -5.65 9.45 10.02
CA GLY A 32 -4.55 8.62 10.48
C GLY A 32 -4.77 7.14 10.24
N LEU A 33 -3.71 6.42 9.88
CA LEU A 33 -3.65 4.97 9.98
C LEU A 33 -3.81 4.50 11.45
N ASN A 34 -3.39 5.33 12.40
CA ASN A 34 -3.57 5.09 13.83
C ASN A 34 -4.52 6.13 14.42
N TYR A 35 -5.48 5.64 15.22
CA TYR A 35 -6.31 6.48 16.07
C TYR A 35 -5.46 7.01 17.24
N VAL A 36 -5.68 8.28 17.58
CA VAL A 36 -5.10 8.92 18.77
C VAL A 36 -6.22 9.32 19.70
N ASP A 37 -6.12 8.88 20.95
CA ASP A 37 -7.03 9.26 22.02
C ASP A 37 -6.62 10.62 22.62
N TYR A 38 -7.27 11.69 22.17
CA TYR A 38 -6.93 13.06 22.59
C TYR A 38 -7.39 13.39 24.02
N ASP A 39 -8.43 12.74 24.50
CA ASP A 39 -9.03 13.00 25.81
C ASP A 39 -8.35 12.17 26.92
N GLY A 40 -7.68 11.08 26.54
CA GLY A 40 -6.87 10.25 27.42
C GLY A 40 -5.38 10.62 27.43
N ALA A 41 -4.52 9.61 27.53
CA ALA A 41 -3.07 9.77 27.64
C ALA A 41 -2.36 9.91 26.27
N LEU A 42 -3.06 10.37 25.22
CA LEU A 42 -2.55 10.40 23.83
C LEU A 42 -2.13 9.01 23.31
N THR A 43 -2.82 7.97 23.79
CA THR A 43 -2.56 6.59 23.41
C THR A 43 -2.90 6.37 21.94
N ARG A 44 -2.11 5.53 21.25
CA ARG A 44 -2.28 5.24 19.83
C ARG A 44 -2.79 3.82 19.62
N TYR A 45 -3.78 3.70 18.75
CA TYR A 45 -4.42 2.43 18.42
C TYR A 45 -4.40 2.22 16.90
N PRO A 46 -3.80 1.13 16.39
CA PRO A 46 -3.78 0.88 14.96
C PRO A 46 -5.20 0.62 14.44
N LYS A 47 -5.64 1.37 13.42
CA LYS A 47 -6.92 1.13 12.75
C LYS A 47 -6.81 -0.08 11.83
N ARG A 48 -7.96 -0.53 11.31
CA ARG A 48 -8.00 -1.58 10.27
C ARG A 48 -7.14 -1.21 9.06
N SER A 49 -7.11 0.06 8.68
CA SER A 49 -6.27 0.59 7.60
C SER A 49 -4.77 0.42 7.88
N ALA A 50 -4.29 0.63 9.12
CA ALA A 50 -2.89 0.35 9.48
C ALA A 50 -2.54 -1.13 9.29
N ASN A 51 -3.42 -2.04 9.74
CA ASN A 51 -3.20 -3.48 9.60
C ASN A 51 -3.23 -3.92 8.13
N TRP A 52 -4.15 -3.37 7.34
CA TRP A 52 -4.19 -3.60 5.90
C TRP A 52 -2.93 -3.06 5.22
N PHE A 53 -2.53 -1.83 5.51
CA PHE A 53 -1.36 -1.19 4.90
C PHE A 53 -0.07 -1.95 5.25
N LYS A 54 0.04 -2.44 6.49
CA LYS A 54 1.12 -3.36 6.89
C LYS A 54 1.16 -4.62 6.02
N THR A 55 0.02 -5.25 5.76
CA THR A 55 -0.06 -6.44 4.90
C THR A 55 0.21 -6.12 3.44
N PHE A 56 -0.29 -4.98 2.95
CA PHE A 56 -0.03 -4.49 1.60
C PHE A 56 1.47 -4.25 1.33
N LEU A 57 2.18 -3.68 2.31
CA LEU A 57 3.62 -3.45 2.24
C LEU A 57 4.45 -4.74 2.37
N LYS A 58 3.89 -5.82 2.92
CA LYS A 58 4.58 -7.11 2.93
C LYS A 58 4.70 -7.60 1.49
N LYS A 59 5.94 -7.73 1.02
CA LYS A 59 6.26 -8.34 -0.27
C LYS A 59 5.63 -9.73 -0.30
N SER A 60 4.69 -9.96 -1.21
CA SER A 60 4.21 -11.32 -1.48
C SER A 60 5.42 -12.13 -1.93
N GLN A 61 5.86 -13.09 -1.11
CA GLN A 61 6.74 -14.15 -1.58
C GLN A 61 5.90 -15.08 -2.46
N ARG A 62 5.42 -14.58 -3.60
CA ARG A 62 5.08 -15.47 -4.71
C ARG A 62 6.41 -16.04 -5.16
N ASN A 63 6.71 -17.25 -4.70
CA ASN A 63 7.77 -18.06 -5.27
C ASN A 63 7.44 -18.24 -6.75
N MET A 64 8.05 -17.43 -7.62
CA MET A 64 8.00 -17.61 -9.09
C MET A 64 8.87 -18.80 -9.54
N LYS A 65 9.02 -19.82 -8.69
CA LYS A 65 9.70 -21.06 -9.04
C LYS A 65 8.61 -22.01 -9.53
N ASN A 66 8.59 -22.27 -10.83
CA ASN A 66 7.84 -23.32 -11.53
C ASN A 66 6.52 -22.93 -12.20
N ILE A 67 6.52 -21.91 -13.07
CA ILE A 67 5.56 -21.91 -14.18
C ILE A 67 6.33 -22.33 -15.43
N GLN A 68 6.07 -23.55 -15.93
CA GLN A 68 6.54 -23.94 -17.26
C GLN A 68 5.61 -23.30 -18.28
N VAL A 69 6.15 -22.36 -19.07
CA VAL A 69 5.44 -21.73 -20.18
C VAL A 69 5.39 -22.73 -21.34
N PRO A 70 4.21 -23.12 -21.84
CA PRO A 70 4.11 -23.94 -23.05
C PRO A 70 4.68 -23.15 -24.24
N ALA A 71 5.48 -23.81 -25.06
CA ALA A 71 6.35 -23.18 -26.06
C ALA A 71 5.63 -22.54 -27.28
N ASP A 72 4.29 -22.45 -27.29
CA ASP A 72 3.53 -22.10 -28.50
C ASP A 72 2.63 -20.85 -28.38
N ASP A 73 2.66 -20.13 -27.26
CA ASP A 73 1.90 -18.86 -27.19
C ASP A 73 2.81 -17.67 -27.51
N ASN A 74 2.70 -17.19 -28.76
CA ASN A 74 3.36 -15.96 -29.25
C ASN A 74 2.69 -14.67 -28.74
N ASP A 75 1.90 -14.76 -27.67
CA ASP A 75 1.24 -13.60 -27.08
C ASP A 75 2.27 -12.70 -26.36
N GLU A 76 2.49 -11.50 -26.89
CA GLU A 76 3.44 -10.51 -26.38
C GLU A 76 3.13 -10.09 -24.94
N ASP A 77 1.86 -10.17 -24.53
CA ASP A 77 1.42 -9.82 -23.18
C ASP A 77 1.93 -10.80 -22.12
N ILE A 78 2.13 -12.08 -22.50
CA ILE A 78 2.65 -13.11 -21.61
C ILE A 78 4.15 -12.91 -21.35
N LYS A 79 4.93 -12.46 -22.36
CA LYS A 79 6.37 -12.20 -22.20
C LYS A 79 6.67 -11.10 -21.19
N LEU A 80 5.80 -10.10 -21.09
CA LEU A 80 5.98 -8.98 -20.15
C LEU A 80 5.81 -9.40 -18.69
N ILE A 81 5.01 -10.44 -18.42
CA ILE A 81 4.75 -10.94 -17.07
C ILE A 81 5.97 -11.71 -16.51
N TYR A 82 6.74 -12.38 -17.36
CA TYR A 82 7.85 -13.25 -16.94
C TYR A 82 9.22 -12.56 -16.82
N GLN A 83 9.32 -11.27 -17.15
CA GLN A 83 10.60 -10.55 -17.21
C GLN A 83 10.88 -9.66 -15.98
N ILE A 84 10.24 -9.95 -14.84
CA ILE A 84 10.40 -9.23 -13.56
C ILE A 84 10.99 -10.17 -12.49
#